data_AF-A0A1U9V0A1-F1
#
_entry.id   AF-A0A1U9V0A1-F1
#
_cell.length_a   1.000
_cell.length_b   1.000
_cell.length_c   1.000
_cell.angle_alpha   90.00
_cell.angle_beta   90.00
_cell.angle_gamma   90.00
#
_symmetry.space_group_name_H-M   'P 1'
#
loop_
_entity.id
_entity.type
_entity.pdbx_description
1 polymer ?
#
loop_
_entity_poly.entity_id
_entity_poly.type
_entity_poly.pdbx_seq_one_letter_code
_entity_poly.pdbx_strand_id
1 'polypeptide(L)'
;MSDMATLTESLSSASAASDRAHAALQDVERRWNAAAQGWDAGALTALYARDALFFGGRPGHAVGQAAILDYFSSYAGTLRSASMTLAEQSATELSADTLLAQGYANFRFVLADGSETASVLRTTWVLVLRQGTWQILQHHFSPTPEVPPIS
;
A
#
# COMPACT_ATOMS: atom_id res chain seq x y z
N MET A 1 36.19 14.59 -20.80
CA MET A 1 36.15 14.62 -19.32
C MET A 1 34.77 14.99 -18.76
N SER A 2 33.82 15.49 -19.56
CA SER A 2 32.48 15.87 -19.07
C SER A 2 31.53 14.68 -18.84
N ASP A 3 31.61 13.60 -19.62
CA ASP A 3 30.61 12.51 -19.58
C ASP A 3 30.67 11.62 -18.33
N MET A 4 31.85 11.37 -17.77
CA MET A 4 32.00 10.42 -16.67
C MET A 4 31.49 10.97 -15.33
N ALA A 5 31.62 12.29 -15.13
CA ALA A 5 31.11 12.97 -13.93
C ALA A 5 29.56 13.00 -13.93
N THR A 6 28.96 13.32 -15.08
CA THR A 6 27.49 13.37 -15.23
C THR A 6 26.84 11.99 -15.09
N LEU A 7 27.46 10.91 -15.59
CA LEU A 7 26.97 9.55 -15.36
C LEU A 7 26.98 9.15 -13.87
N THR A 8 28.02 9.55 -13.14
CA THR A 8 28.18 9.18 -11.73
C THR A 8 27.17 9.90 -10.82
N GLU A 9 26.90 11.19 -11.07
CA GLU A 9 25.87 11.96 -10.35
C GLU A 9 24.44 11.44 -10.65
N SER A 10 24.17 11.09 -11.90
CA SER A 10 22.88 10.50 -12.32
C SER A 10 22.60 9.16 -11.62
N LEU A 11 23.59 8.27 -11.56
CA LEU A 11 23.46 6.97 -10.88
C LEU A 11 23.29 7.13 -9.34
N SER A 12 24.00 8.07 -8.73
CA SER A 12 23.89 8.34 -7.29
C SER A 12 22.51 8.88 -6.91
N SER A 13 21.96 9.81 -7.68
CA SER A 13 20.62 10.36 -7.45
C SER A 13 19.52 9.30 -7.65
N ALA A 14 19.64 8.44 -8.66
CA ALA A 14 18.70 7.34 -8.90
C ALA A 14 18.70 6.32 -7.74
N SER A 15 19.87 5.98 -7.19
CA SER A 15 19.98 5.10 -6.01
C SER A 15 19.31 5.72 -4.79
N ALA A 16 19.56 7.01 -4.50
CA ALA A 16 18.99 7.69 -3.35
C ALA A 16 17.45 7.80 -3.43
N ALA A 17 16.89 8.04 -4.63
CA ALA A 17 15.45 8.03 -4.86
C ALA A 17 14.85 6.64 -4.63
N SER A 18 15.53 5.58 -5.09
CA SER A 18 15.13 4.19 -4.84
C SER A 18 15.12 3.86 -3.35
N ASP A 19 16.14 4.29 -2.60
CA ASP A 19 16.24 4.05 -1.15
C ASP A 19 15.12 4.79 -0.39
N ARG A 20 14.83 6.04 -0.76
CA ARG A 20 13.76 6.83 -0.17
C ARG A 20 12.38 6.23 -0.43
N ALA A 21 12.12 5.80 -1.66
CA ALA A 21 10.90 5.10 -2.03
C ALA A 21 10.71 3.81 -1.21
N HIS A 22 11.76 3.01 -1.09
CA HIS A 22 11.72 1.77 -0.32
C HIS A 22 11.46 2.03 1.17
N ALA A 23 12.12 3.03 1.75
CA ALA A 23 11.89 3.43 3.14
C ALA A 23 10.44 3.91 3.39
N ALA A 24 9.85 4.65 2.45
CA ALA A 24 8.46 5.07 2.53
C ALA A 24 7.49 3.88 2.52
N LEU A 25 7.72 2.89 1.65
CA LEU A 25 6.92 1.66 1.58
C LEU A 25 7.04 0.84 2.87
N GLN A 26 8.26 0.64 3.38
CA GLN A 26 8.50 -0.06 4.65
C GLN A 26 7.84 0.64 5.84
N ASP A 27 7.83 1.98 5.86
CA ASP A 27 7.14 2.76 6.88
C ASP A 27 5.62 2.55 6.85
N VAL A 28 5.00 2.67 5.67
CA VAL A 28 3.56 2.47 5.50
C VAL A 28 3.18 1.02 5.82
N GLU A 29 3.94 0.02 5.34
CA GLU A 29 3.73 -1.39 5.66
C GLU A 29 3.78 -1.65 7.16
N ARG A 30 4.81 -1.13 7.85
CA ARG A 30 4.95 -1.30 9.30
C ARG A 30 3.76 -0.72 10.06
N ARG A 31 3.33 0.49 9.72
CA ARG A 31 2.16 1.13 10.36
C ARG A 31 0.86 0.39 10.03
N TRP A 32 0.73 -0.14 8.82
CA TRP A 32 -0.45 -0.91 8.42
C TRP A 32 -0.55 -2.20 9.25
N ASN A 33 0.56 -2.93 9.38
CA ASN A 33 0.64 -4.14 10.20
C ASN A 33 0.37 -3.86 11.68
N ALA A 34 0.87 -2.74 12.22
CA ALA A 34 0.59 -2.34 13.60
C ALA A 34 -0.91 -2.10 13.84
N ALA A 35 -1.59 -1.41 12.92
CA ALA A 35 -3.03 -1.19 13.00
C ALA A 35 -3.83 -2.50 12.79
N ALA A 36 -3.34 -3.39 11.94
CA ALA A 36 -4.00 -4.65 11.61
C ALA A 36 -3.85 -5.75 12.67
N GLN A 37 -2.91 -5.63 13.63
CA GLN A 37 -2.67 -6.64 14.67
C GLN A 37 -3.91 -6.95 15.52
N GLY A 38 -4.79 -5.97 15.73
CA GLY A 38 -6.10 -6.13 16.36
C GLY A 38 -7.27 -5.73 15.46
N TRP A 39 -7.04 -5.63 14.16
CA TRP A 39 -7.98 -5.11 13.17
C TRP A 39 -8.62 -3.76 13.58
N ASP A 40 -7.79 -2.77 13.93
CA ASP A 40 -8.27 -1.43 14.29
C ASP A 40 -8.61 -0.63 13.03
N ALA A 41 -9.91 -0.59 12.70
CA ALA A 41 -10.42 0.12 11.52
C ALA A 41 -10.10 1.63 11.53
N GLY A 42 -10.08 2.26 12.70
CA GLY A 42 -9.76 3.67 12.85
C GLY A 42 -8.28 3.93 12.57
N ALA A 43 -7.40 3.14 13.19
CA ALA A 43 -5.98 3.22 12.96
C ALA A 43 -5.62 2.88 11.51
N LEU A 44 -6.25 1.86 10.90
CA LEU A 44 -6.07 1.53 9.48
C LEU A 44 -6.46 2.71 8.58
N THR A 45 -7.60 3.36 8.85
CA THR A 45 -8.07 4.51 8.07
C THR A 45 -7.14 5.72 8.22
N ALA A 46 -6.50 5.91 9.38
CA ALA A 46 -5.60 7.04 9.63
C ALA A 46 -4.33 7.01 8.76
N LEU A 47 -4.00 5.88 8.13
CA LEU A 47 -2.90 5.79 7.15
C LEU A 47 -3.24 6.46 5.81
N TYR A 48 -4.52 6.69 5.52
CA TYR A 48 -4.98 7.19 4.24
C TYR A 48 -5.06 8.71 4.25
N ALA A 49 -4.79 9.32 3.10
CA ALA A 49 -5.05 10.73 2.88
C ALA A 49 -6.57 11.02 2.98
N ARG A 50 -6.96 12.24 3.35
CA ARG A 50 -8.38 12.63 3.50
C ARG A 50 -9.21 12.36 2.23
N ASP A 51 -8.58 12.59 1.09
CA ASP A 51 -9.06 12.50 -0.29
C ASP A 51 -8.66 11.18 -0.99
N ALA A 52 -8.30 10.15 -0.22
CA ALA A 52 -7.82 8.89 -0.79
C ALA A 52 -8.86 8.13 -1.61
N LEU A 53 -8.41 7.40 -2.63
CA LEU A 53 -9.22 6.52 -3.47
C LEU A 53 -8.82 5.07 -3.23
N PHE A 54 -9.81 4.19 -3.09
CA PHE A 54 -9.59 2.84 -2.59
C PHE A 54 -10.40 1.78 -3.34
N PHE A 55 -9.69 0.77 -3.85
CA PHE A 55 -10.22 -0.52 -4.28
C PHE A 55 -9.60 -1.62 -3.42
N GLY A 56 -10.44 -2.31 -2.65
CA GLY A 56 -10.03 -3.44 -1.81
C GLY A 56 -10.72 -4.74 -2.22
N GLY A 57 -10.87 -5.65 -1.27
CA GLY A 57 -11.46 -6.98 -1.50
C GLY A 57 -13.00 -7.00 -1.54
N ARG A 58 -13.67 -5.86 -1.31
CA ARG A 58 -15.13 -5.76 -1.37
C ARG A 58 -15.59 -5.16 -2.71
N PRO A 59 -16.81 -5.47 -3.18
CA PRO A 59 -17.36 -4.85 -4.37
C PRO A 59 -17.36 -3.32 -4.30
N GLY A 60 -17.07 -2.67 -5.43
CA GLY A 60 -17.08 -1.22 -5.56
C GLY A 60 -15.78 -0.55 -5.11
N HIS A 61 -15.84 0.77 -4.94
CA HIS A 61 -14.73 1.59 -4.45
C HIS A 61 -15.13 2.36 -3.20
N ALA A 62 -14.13 2.82 -2.45
CA ALA A 62 -14.30 3.80 -1.37
C ALA A 62 -13.56 5.09 -1.75
N VAL A 63 -14.22 6.23 -1.52
CA VAL A 63 -13.70 7.58 -1.81
C VAL A 63 -13.70 8.40 -0.54
N GLY A 64 -12.51 8.82 -0.13
CA GLY A 64 -12.26 9.54 1.12
C GLY A 64 -12.26 8.67 2.37
N GLN A 65 -11.74 9.23 3.46
CA GLN A 65 -11.54 8.49 4.72
C GLN A 65 -12.83 7.89 5.31
N ALA A 66 -13.98 8.57 5.18
CA ALA A 66 -15.24 8.06 5.73
C ALA A 66 -15.63 6.72 5.08
N ALA A 67 -15.59 6.64 3.75
CA ALA A 67 -15.90 5.40 3.03
C ALA A 67 -14.83 4.31 3.26
N ILE A 68 -13.57 4.70 3.44
CA ILE A 68 -12.49 3.77 3.79
C ILE A 68 -12.66 3.21 5.21
N LEU A 69 -13.13 4.02 6.16
CA LEU A 69 -13.49 3.57 7.50
C LEU A 69 -14.63 2.55 7.44
N ASP A 70 -15.68 2.83 6.66
CA ASP A 70 -16.78 1.89 6.46
C ASP A 70 -16.27 0.57 5.86
N TYR A 71 -15.36 0.64 4.89
CA TYR A 71 -14.70 -0.55 4.32
C TYR A 71 -13.99 -1.38 5.39
N PHE A 72 -13.11 -0.80 6.22
CA PHE A 72 -12.41 -1.58 7.26
C PHE A 72 -13.36 -2.06 8.37
N SER A 73 -14.32 -1.22 8.76
CA SER A 73 -15.32 -1.53 9.79
C SER A 73 -16.25 -2.66 9.38
N SER A 74 -16.51 -2.83 8.08
CA SER A 74 -17.35 -3.93 7.58
C SER A 74 -16.76 -5.32 7.81
N TYR A 75 -15.47 -5.43 8.17
CA TYR A 75 -14.84 -6.68 8.59
C TYR A 75 -14.88 -6.91 10.12
N ALA A 76 -15.43 -5.99 10.90
CA ALA A 76 -15.60 -6.16 12.34
C ALA A 76 -16.39 -7.43 12.65
N GLY A 77 -15.88 -8.23 13.59
CA GLY A 77 -16.45 -9.53 13.94
C GLY A 77 -16.14 -10.65 12.95
N THR A 78 -15.58 -10.36 11.77
CA THR A 78 -15.06 -11.36 10.83
C THR A 78 -13.55 -11.54 10.99
N LEU A 79 -12.81 -10.43 11.01
CA LEU A 79 -11.35 -10.45 11.15
C LEU A 79 -10.94 -10.14 12.59
N ARG A 80 -10.04 -10.96 13.12
CA ARG A 80 -9.37 -10.75 14.41
C ARG A 80 -8.08 -9.96 14.22
N SER A 81 -7.30 -10.32 13.21
CA SER A 81 -6.06 -9.64 12.86
C SER A 81 -5.67 -9.90 11.40
N ALA A 82 -4.75 -9.10 10.90
CA ALA A 82 -4.09 -9.36 9.63
C ALA A 82 -2.62 -8.93 9.66
N SER A 83 -1.86 -9.48 8.74
CA SER A 83 -0.54 -8.97 8.38
C SER A 83 -0.37 -8.96 6.87
N MET A 84 0.52 -8.10 6.40
CA MET A 84 0.86 -7.91 4.99
C MET A 84 2.36 -7.73 4.87
N THR A 85 2.96 -8.42 3.90
CA THR A 85 4.33 -8.15 3.45
C THR A 85 4.31 -7.74 2.00
N LEU A 86 4.88 -6.58 1.68
CA LEU A 86 5.07 -6.16 0.30
C LEU A 86 6.17 -7.01 -0.36
N ALA A 87 5.92 -7.47 -1.57
CA ALA A 87 6.83 -8.30 -2.35
C ALA A 87 6.98 -7.73 -3.77
N GLU A 88 8.18 -7.84 -4.32
CA GLU A 88 8.51 -7.48 -5.71
C GLU A 88 8.01 -6.08 -6.10
N GLN A 89 8.14 -5.12 -5.19
CA GLN A 89 7.71 -3.75 -5.44
C GLN A 89 8.68 -3.04 -6.39
N SER A 90 8.10 -2.44 -7.43
CA SER A 90 8.74 -1.39 -8.22
C SER A 90 8.16 -0.06 -7.79
N ALA A 91 9.01 0.94 -7.59
CA ALA A 91 8.59 2.26 -7.13
C ALA A 91 9.23 3.37 -7.97
N THR A 92 8.53 4.50 -8.08
CA THR A 92 8.96 5.68 -8.83
C THR A 92 8.49 6.93 -8.09
N GLU A 93 9.42 7.86 -7.82
CA GLU A 93 9.07 9.18 -7.32
C GLU A 93 8.44 10.01 -8.46
N LEU A 94 7.20 10.46 -8.26
CA LEU A 94 6.51 11.33 -9.21
C LEU A 94 6.83 12.81 -8.94
N SER A 95 7.12 13.13 -7.68
CA SER A 95 7.56 14.42 -7.18
C SER A 95 8.28 14.24 -5.85
N ALA A 96 8.81 15.33 -5.28
CA ALA A 96 9.47 15.29 -3.97
C ALA A 96 8.55 14.81 -2.83
N ASP A 97 7.23 14.84 -3.02
CA ASP A 97 6.20 14.51 -2.02
C ASP A 97 5.23 13.43 -2.51
N THR A 98 5.46 12.80 -3.66
CA THR A 98 4.55 11.78 -4.22
C THR A 98 5.33 10.59 -4.77
N LEU A 99 4.92 9.39 -4.39
CA LEU A 99 5.49 8.11 -4.83
C LEU A 99 4.42 7.25 -5.48
N LEU A 100 4.73 6.61 -6.59
CA LEU A 100 3.97 5.48 -7.15
C LEU A 100 4.72 4.18 -6.88
N ALA A 101 4.02 3.16 -6.41
CA ALA A 101 4.54 1.81 -6.26
C ALA A 101 3.55 0.76 -6.76
N GLN A 102 4.06 -0.31 -7.34
CA GLN A 102 3.28 -1.48 -7.71
C GLN A 102 4.11 -2.76 -7.55
N GLY A 103 3.41 -3.88 -7.31
CA GLY A 103 4.02 -5.19 -7.16
C GLY A 103 3.01 -6.17 -6.58
N TYR A 104 3.41 -6.93 -5.58
CA TYR A 104 2.54 -7.86 -4.85
C TYR A 104 2.52 -7.59 -3.34
N ALA A 105 1.46 -8.07 -2.69
CA ALA A 105 1.35 -8.15 -1.25
C ALA A 105 0.92 -9.55 -0.83
N ASN A 106 1.66 -10.12 0.11
CA ASN A 106 1.34 -11.38 0.76
C ASN A 106 0.57 -11.08 2.04
N PHE A 107 -0.72 -11.40 2.05
CA PHE A 107 -1.57 -11.26 3.23
C PHE A 107 -1.70 -12.55 4.01
N ARG A 108 -1.77 -12.41 5.34
CA ARG A 108 -2.28 -13.43 6.25
C ARG A 108 -3.40 -12.81 7.07
N PHE A 109 -4.49 -13.54 7.25
CA PHE A 109 -5.64 -13.13 8.04
C PHE A 109 -5.93 -14.17 9.10
N VAL A 110 -6.19 -13.72 10.32
CA VAL A 110 -6.75 -14.54 11.38
C VAL A 110 -8.21 -14.14 11.54
N LEU A 111 -9.12 -15.10 11.35
CA LEU A 111 -10.55 -14.91 11.45
C LEU A 111 -11.00 -14.93 12.92
N ALA A 112 -12.23 -14.47 13.16
CA ALA A 112 -12.79 -14.41 14.52
C ALA A 112 -12.87 -15.79 15.20
N ASP A 113 -13.12 -16.85 14.42
CA ASP A 113 -13.13 -18.24 14.88
C ASP A 113 -11.73 -18.85 15.11
N GLY A 114 -10.66 -18.10 14.79
CA GLY A 114 -9.27 -18.52 14.93
C GLY A 114 -8.70 -19.23 13.71
N SER A 115 -9.48 -19.45 12.65
CA SER A 115 -8.96 -19.99 11.39
C SER A 115 -8.06 -18.97 10.68
N GLU A 116 -7.10 -19.48 9.91
CA GLU A 116 -6.13 -18.67 9.18
C GLU A 116 -6.33 -18.79 7.67
N THR A 117 -6.21 -17.67 6.97
CA THR A 117 -6.21 -17.64 5.50
C THR A 117 -5.04 -16.80 4.98
N ALA A 118 -4.64 -17.05 3.74
CA ALA A 118 -3.57 -16.30 3.09
C ALA A 118 -3.94 -16.01 1.63
N SER A 119 -3.45 -14.88 1.11
CA SER A 119 -3.66 -14.48 -0.28
C SER A 119 -2.49 -13.65 -0.79
N VAL A 120 -2.17 -13.81 -2.07
CA VAL A 120 -1.25 -12.92 -2.79
C VAL A 120 -2.06 -12.02 -3.70
N LEU A 121 -1.93 -10.70 -3.54
CA LEU A 121 -2.64 -9.70 -4.33
C LEU A 121 -1.66 -8.86 -5.13
N ARG A 122 -2.05 -8.44 -6.33
CA ARG A 122 -1.38 -7.36 -7.07
C ARG A 122 -1.68 -6.04 -6.38
N THR A 123 -0.70 -5.16 -6.29
CA THR A 123 -0.81 -3.89 -5.59
C THR A 123 -0.52 -2.71 -6.50
N THR A 124 -1.25 -1.63 -6.27
CA THR A 124 -0.86 -0.28 -6.66
C THR A 124 -1.10 0.65 -5.49
N TRP A 125 -0.04 1.38 -5.11
CA TRP A 125 -0.09 2.46 -4.15
C TRP A 125 0.42 3.75 -4.76
N VAL A 126 -0.34 4.83 -4.56
CA VAL A 126 0.20 6.19 -4.62
C VAL A 126 0.30 6.68 -3.19
N LEU A 127 1.51 7.06 -2.76
CA LEU A 127 1.76 7.66 -1.47
C LEU A 127 1.99 9.16 -1.64
N VAL A 128 1.50 9.94 -0.69
CA VAL A 128 1.69 11.39 -0.61
C VAL A 128 2.28 11.77 0.75
N LEU A 129 3.30 12.61 0.76
CA LEU A 129 3.94 13.12 1.97
C LEU A 129 3.20 14.37 2.44
N ARG A 130 2.50 14.28 3.57
CA ARG A 130 1.80 15.43 4.17
C ARG A 130 2.26 15.59 5.61
N GLN A 131 2.71 16.80 5.95
CA GLN A 131 3.19 17.13 7.30
C GLN A 131 4.26 16.14 7.80
N GLY A 132 5.18 15.74 6.92
CA GLY A 132 6.26 14.80 7.23
C GLY A 132 5.84 13.33 7.36
N THR A 133 4.57 12.98 7.10
CA THR A 133 4.09 11.59 7.15
C THR A 133 3.62 11.13 5.78
N TRP A 134 4.11 9.97 5.33
CA TRP A 134 3.60 9.33 4.11
C TRP A 134 2.20 8.76 4.36
N GLN A 135 1.25 9.16 3.53
CA GLN A 135 -0.14 8.71 3.57
C GLN A 135 -0.50 8.01 2.25
N ILE A 136 -1.41 7.05 2.31
CA ILE A 136 -1.90 6.36 1.12
C ILE A 136 -2.95 7.27 0.44
N LEU A 137 -2.65 7.75 -0.76
CA LEU A 137 -3.57 8.54 -1.59
C LEU A 137 -4.39 7.63 -2.52
N GLN A 138 -3.78 6.58 -3.06
CA GLN A 138 -4.48 5.63 -3.92
C GLN A 138 -4.11 4.21 -3.47
N HIS A 139 -5.13 3.36 -3.28
CA HIS A 139 -5.00 1.95 -2.97
C HIS A 139 -5.77 1.13 -3.99
N HIS A 140 -5.11 0.24 -4.72
CA HIS A 140 -5.79 -0.76 -5.54
C HIS A 140 -5.12 -2.11 -5.35
N PHE A 141 -5.79 -2.99 -4.62
CA PHE A 141 -5.32 -4.34 -4.37
C PHE A 141 -6.31 -5.32 -5.00
N SER A 142 -5.81 -6.25 -5.82
CA SER A 142 -6.68 -7.15 -6.56
C SER A 142 -6.06 -8.54 -6.75
N PRO A 143 -6.88 -9.60 -6.83
CA PRO A 143 -6.40 -10.91 -7.25
C PRO A 143 -5.77 -10.85 -8.65
N THR A 144 -4.91 -11.82 -8.95
CA THR A 144 -4.48 -12.07 -10.32
C THR A 144 -5.65 -12.65 -11.11
N PRO A 145 -6.03 -12.08 -12.27
CA PRO A 145 -7.09 -12.64 -13.09
C PRO A 145 -6.67 -14.02 -13.64
N GLU A 146 -7.57 -14.99 -13.65
CA GLU A 146 -7.31 -16.33 -14.18
C GLU A 146 -7.10 -16.30 -15.70
N VAL A 147 -7.96 -15.57 -16.42
CA VAL A 147 -7.90 -15.39 -17.88
C VAL A 147 -8.35 -13.96 -18.24
N PRO A 148 -7.71 -13.29 -19.21
CA PRO A 148 -8.20 -12.02 -19.74
C PRO A 148 -9.64 -12.18 -20.32
N PRO A 149 -10.58 -11.26 -20.05
CA PRO A 149 -11.96 -11.35 -20.52
C PRO A 149 -12.09 -10.92 -21.98
N ILE A 150 -11.27 -11.49 -22.87
CA ILE A 150 -11.19 -11.16 -24.30
C ILE A 150 -11.17 -12.42 -25.18
N SER A 151 -11.75 -13.51 -24.70
CA SER A 151 -11.97 -14.73 -25.49
C SER A 151 -12.72 -14.42 -26.79
#